data_AF-A0A1B7Y9L2-F1
#
_entry.id   AF-A0A1B7Y9L2-F1
#
_cell.length_a   1.000
_cell.length_b   1.000
_cell.length_c   1.000
_cell.angle_alpha   90.00
_cell.angle_beta   90.00
_cell.angle_gamma   90.00
#
_symmetry.space_group_name_H-M   'P 1'
#
loop_
_entity.id
_entity.type
_entity.pdbx_description
1 polymer ?
#
loop_
_entity_poly.entity_id
_entity_poly.type
_entity_poly.pdbx_seq_one_letter_code
_entity_poly.pdbx_strand_id
1 'polypeptide(L)'
;MPNRDSGYSSGAPIPAPDSSRSAVLGDIQKAGGIKALKKVDRTQIRDRSAATVGGSSDTGPHGSGLPPTGVAPGGGGDMANALAAALQKRKEKVSRSDDERSDNDDW
;
A
#
# COMPACT_ATOMS: atom_id res chain seq x y z
N MET A 1 13.38 -37.33 28.13
CA MET A 1 12.63 -36.14 27.63
C MET A 1 13.52 -34.93 27.87
N PRO A 2 14.24 -34.39 26.87
CA PRO A 2 15.09 -33.24 27.10
C PRO A 2 14.24 -31.97 27.26
N ASN A 3 14.61 -31.21 28.28
CA ASN A 3 14.01 -29.98 28.80
C ASN A 3 13.95 -28.85 27.74
N ARG A 4 12.81 -28.15 27.61
CA ARG A 4 12.49 -27.15 26.56
C ARG A 4 12.68 -25.69 27.01
N ASP A 5 13.45 -25.46 28.05
CA ASP A 5 13.51 -24.18 28.77
C ASP A 5 14.89 -23.50 28.65
N SER A 6 15.69 -23.92 27.66
CA SER A 6 16.92 -23.22 27.30
C SER A 6 16.64 -21.99 26.42
N GLY A 7 16.32 -20.87 27.05
CA GLY A 7 17.00 -19.60 26.77
C GLY A 7 16.74 -18.86 25.45
N TYR A 8 15.48 -18.63 25.06
CA TYR A 8 15.15 -17.50 24.15
C TYR A 8 15.34 -16.16 24.88
N SER A 9 16.57 -15.81 25.20
CA SER A 9 16.98 -14.48 25.65
C SER A 9 18.45 -14.27 25.30
N SER A 10 18.72 -14.05 24.02
CA SER A 10 19.97 -13.41 23.58
C SER A 10 19.85 -12.90 22.14
N GLY A 11 18.87 -12.04 21.89
CA GLY A 11 19.12 -10.95 20.95
C GLY A 11 19.97 -9.92 21.71
N ALA A 12 21.15 -9.57 21.19
CA ALA A 12 21.92 -8.46 21.74
C ALA A 12 20.99 -7.25 21.95
N PRO A 13 21.15 -6.48 23.04
CA PRO A 13 20.26 -5.35 23.32
C PRO A 13 20.22 -4.43 22.10
N ILE A 14 19.01 -4.19 21.57
CA ILE A 14 18.82 -3.25 20.47
C ILE A 14 19.23 -1.88 21.02
N PRO A 15 20.19 -1.18 20.37
CA PRO A 15 20.60 0.13 20.83
C PRO A 15 19.38 1.05 20.92
N ALA A 16 19.30 1.81 22.01
CA ALA A 16 18.22 2.77 22.19
C ALA A 16 18.17 3.72 20.99
N PRO A 17 16.98 4.02 20.44
CA PRO A 17 16.87 4.95 19.33
C PRO A 17 17.42 6.30 19.75
N ASP A 18 18.33 6.84 18.95
CA ASP A 18 18.87 8.18 19.20
C ASP A 18 17.75 9.24 19.07
N SER A 19 17.89 10.35 19.80
CA SER A 19 16.90 11.43 19.76
C SER A 19 16.80 12.09 18.37
N SER A 20 17.88 12.05 17.57
CA SER A 20 17.90 12.53 16.19
C SER A 20 16.98 11.74 15.26
N ARG A 21 16.85 10.43 15.47
CA ARG A 21 15.99 9.52 14.71
C ARG A 21 14.54 9.86 14.98
N SER A 22 14.19 10.13 16.23
CA SER A 22 12.85 10.59 16.59
C SER A 22 12.49 11.92 15.90
N ALA A 23 13.43 12.86 15.82
CA ALA A 23 13.24 14.11 15.09
C ALA A 23 13.01 13.86 13.59
N VAL A 24 13.89 13.05 12.96
CA VAL A 24 13.77 12.67 11.54
C VAL A 24 12.43 11.98 11.25
N LEU A 25 12.00 11.05 12.09
CA LEU A 25 10.70 10.38 11.92
C LEU A 25 9.53 11.36 12.04
N GLY A 26 9.61 12.31 12.98
CA GLY A 26 8.62 13.38 13.12
C GLY A 26 8.56 14.28 11.88
N ASP A 27 9.70 14.62 11.30
CA ASP A 27 9.78 15.43 10.09
C ASP A 27 9.24 14.67 8.87
N ILE A 28 9.57 13.38 8.72
CA ILE A 28 9.03 12.52 7.65
C ILE A 28 7.50 12.45 7.71
N GLN A 29 6.92 12.30 8.91
CA GLN A 29 5.47 12.27 9.09
C GLN A 29 4.81 13.60 8.68
N LYS A 30 5.49 14.73 8.91
CA LYS A 30 4.98 16.08 8.60
C LYS A 30 5.33 16.57 7.19
N ALA A 31 6.24 15.89 6.48
CA ALA A 31 6.81 16.35 5.22
C ALA A 31 5.82 16.50 4.05
N GLY A 32 4.58 16.05 4.16
CA GLY A 32 3.54 16.28 3.12
C GLY A 32 3.60 15.33 1.91
N GLY A 33 4.45 14.30 1.96
CA GLY A 33 4.51 13.22 0.97
C GLY A 33 4.87 13.68 -0.44
N ILE A 34 4.35 12.99 -1.46
CA ILE A 34 4.68 13.23 -2.88
C ILE A 34 4.33 14.67 -3.32
N LYS A 35 3.32 15.29 -2.71
CA LYS A 35 2.89 16.66 -3.06
C LYS A 35 3.87 17.74 -2.64
N ALA A 36 4.73 17.47 -1.65
CA ALA A 36 5.76 18.39 -1.19
C ALA A 36 7.06 18.29 -2.00
N LEU A 37 7.20 17.26 -2.84
CA LEU A 37 8.36 17.10 -3.71
C LEU A 37 8.32 18.09 -4.87
N LYS A 38 9.51 18.51 -5.34
CA LYS A 38 9.64 19.33 -6.54
C LYS A 38 9.04 18.60 -7.74
N LYS A 39 8.24 19.30 -8.53
CA LYS A 39 7.72 18.80 -9.81
C LYS A 39 8.89 18.66 -10.79
N VAL A 40 9.00 17.47 -11.38
CA VAL A 40 9.99 17.14 -12.41
C VAL A 40 9.25 16.66 -13.65
N ASP A 41 9.82 16.91 -14.82
CA ASP A 41 9.28 16.40 -16.08
C ASP A 41 9.17 14.87 -16.06
N ARG A 42 8.07 14.33 -16.62
CA ARG A 42 7.79 12.89 -16.59
C ARG A 42 8.86 12.04 -17.27
N THR A 43 9.55 12.57 -18.28
CA THR A 43 10.65 11.90 -18.97
C THR A 43 11.88 11.69 -18.10
N GLN A 44 12.04 12.50 -17.04
CA GLN A 44 13.15 12.42 -16.09
C GLN A 44 12.77 11.67 -14.81
N ILE A 45 11.50 11.28 -14.65
CA ILE A 45 11.05 10.51 -13.49
C ILE A 45 11.64 9.10 -13.60
N ARG A 46 12.49 8.75 -12.63
CA ARG A 46 12.87 7.37 -12.38
C ARG A 46 11.75 6.69 -11.59
N ASP A 47 10.92 5.91 -12.27
CA ASP A 47 9.83 5.20 -11.62
C ASP A 47 10.38 4.16 -10.65
N ARG A 48 10.03 4.32 -9.37
CA ARG A 48 10.34 3.40 -8.26
C ARG A 48 9.09 2.96 -7.52
N SER A 49 7.93 3.07 -8.15
CA SER A 49 6.65 2.61 -7.57
C SER A 49 6.64 1.10 -7.29
N ALA A 50 7.41 0.32 -8.04
CA ALA A 50 7.59 -1.13 -7.83
C ALA A 50 8.68 -1.48 -6.80
N ALA A 51 9.37 -0.50 -6.21
CA ALA A 51 10.38 -0.79 -5.19
C ALA A 51 9.69 -1.20 -3.89
N THR A 52 10.00 -2.41 -3.41
CA THR A 52 9.61 -2.84 -2.07
C THR A 52 10.37 -2.00 -1.05
N VAL A 53 9.72 -0.99 -0.49
CA VAL A 53 10.26 -0.23 0.65
C VAL A 53 10.12 -1.11 1.89
N GLY A 54 11.25 -1.39 2.55
CA GLY A 54 11.29 -2.22 3.76
C GLY A 54 10.34 -1.66 4.82
N GLY A 55 9.33 -2.47 5.18
CA GLY A 55 8.24 -2.06 6.06
C GLY A 55 6.89 -2.70 5.72
N SER A 56 6.71 -3.19 4.50
CA SER A 56 5.67 -4.20 4.24
C SER A 56 6.09 -5.47 4.97
N SER A 57 5.25 -5.98 5.87
CA SER A 57 5.52 -7.06 6.83
C SER A 57 6.11 -8.32 6.19
N ASP A 58 7.39 -8.28 5.85
CA ASP A 58 8.19 -9.43 5.51
C ASP A 58 8.85 -9.86 6.82
N THR A 59 8.19 -10.78 7.51
CA THR A 59 8.74 -11.44 8.70
C THR A 59 9.67 -12.60 8.32
N GLY A 60 10.06 -12.68 7.04
CA GLY A 60 11.08 -13.61 6.57
C GLY A 60 12.47 -13.26 7.10
N PRO A 61 13.34 -14.26 7.36
CA PRO A 61 14.64 -14.04 7.99
C PRO A 61 15.52 -13.14 7.11
N HIS A 62 15.70 -11.90 7.54
CA HIS A 62 16.64 -10.98 6.91
C HIS A 62 18.07 -11.55 7.07
N GLY A 63 18.67 -12.03 5.97
CA GLY A 63 20.06 -12.48 5.97
C GLY A 63 20.35 -13.70 5.10
N SER A 64 19.35 -14.50 4.73
CA SER A 64 19.51 -15.51 3.68
C SER A 64 19.21 -14.84 2.33
N GLY A 65 20.18 -14.75 1.42
CA GLY A 65 20.02 -14.22 0.05
C GLY A 65 19.11 -15.05 -0.85
N LEU A 66 17.99 -15.55 -0.33
CA LEU A 66 16.97 -16.30 -1.05
C LEU A 66 15.87 -15.32 -1.49
N PRO A 67 15.40 -15.39 -2.74
CA PRO A 67 14.29 -14.56 -3.19
C PRO A 67 13.03 -14.85 -2.38
N PRO A 68 12.18 -13.85 -2.10
CA PRO A 68 10.91 -14.07 -1.42
C PRO A 68 10.09 -15.10 -2.22
N THR A 69 9.75 -16.19 -1.56
CA THR A 69 8.84 -17.20 -2.08
C THR A 69 7.45 -16.56 -2.22
N GLY A 70 6.93 -16.49 -3.44
CA GLY A 70 5.48 -16.33 -3.65
C GLY A 70 4.94 -15.10 -4.38
N VAL A 71 5.69 -14.44 -5.28
CA VAL A 71 5.05 -13.53 -6.24
C VAL A 71 5.36 -13.96 -7.68
N ALA A 72 4.58 -14.93 -8.16
CA ALA A 72 4.46 -15.19 -9.59
C ALA A 72 3.89 -13.94 -10.29
N PRO A 73 4.43 -13.49 -11.43
CA PRO A 73 3.82 -12.41 -12.20
C PRO A 73 2.63 -12.99 -12.95
N GLY A 74 1.43 -12.86 -12.38
CA GLY A 74 0.19 -13.37 -12.96
C GLY A 74 -0.94 -12.35 -12.90
N GLY A 75 -1.22 -11.71 -14.03
CA GLY A 75 -2.59 -11.32 -14.42
C GLY A 75 -3.25 -10.16 -13.65
N GLY A 76 -2.66 -8.96 -13.65
CA GLY A 76 -3.33 -7.75 -13.19
C GLY A 76 -4.10 -7.04 -14.32
N GLY A 77 -5.25 -7.58 -14.75
CA GLY A 77 -6.05 -6.97 -15.83
C GLY A 77 -7.57 -7.14 -15.70
N ASP A 78 -8.04 -8.21 -15.05
CA ASP A 78 -9.45 -8.60 -15.13
C ASP A 78 -10.37 -7.81 -14.19
N MET A 79 -9.89 -7.41 -13.00
CA MET A 79 -10.71 -6.74 -11.99
C MET A 79 -11.02 -5.28 -12.36
N ALA A 80 -10.06 -4.56 -12.94
CA ALA A 80 -10.25 -3.15 -13.30
C ALA A 80 -11.26 -2.98 -14.44
N ASN A 81 -11.23 -3.88 -15.42
CA ASN A 81 -12.18 -3.88 -16.53
C ASN A 81 -13.59 -4.29 -16.08
N ALA A 82 -13.69 -5.29 -15.19
CA ALA A 82 -14.95 -5.68 -14.57
C ALA A 82 -15.59 -4.54 -13.75
N LEU A 83 -14.77 -3.76 -13.04
CA LEU A 83 -15.23 -2.61 -12.27
C LEU A 83 -15.72 -1.47 -13.19
N ALA A 84 -15.03 -1.19 -14.29
CA ALA A 84 -15.45 -0.19 -15.27
C ALA A 84 -16.81 -0.54 -15.90
N ALA A 85 -16.99 -1.80 -16.32
CA ALA A 85 -18.25 -2.29 -16.87
C ALA A 85 -19.39 -2.23 -15.83
N ALA A 86 -19.13 -2.58 -14.57
CA ALA A 86 -20.10 -2.49 -13.49
C ALA A 86 -20.52 -1.03 -13.21
N LEU A 87 -19.59 -0.08 -13.28
CA LEU A 87 -19.88 1.35 -13.10
C LEU A 87 -20.71 1.93 -14.25
N GLN A 88 -20.41 1.56 -15.50
CA GLN A 88 -21.21 1.98 -16.66
C GLN A 88 -22.65 1.47 -16.56
N LYS A 89 -22.84 0.19 -16.23
CA LYS A 89 -24.16 -0.41 -16.02
C LYS A 89 -24.92 0.25 -14.86
N ARG A 90 -24.24 0.68 -13.80
CA ARG A 90 -24.85 1.45 -12.70
C ARG A 90 -25.26 2.85 -13.14
N LYS A 91 -24.43 3.52 -13.95
CA LYS A 91 -24.71 4.87 -14.47
C LYS A 91 -25.99 4.89 -15.31
N GLU A 92 -26.15 3.93 -16.22
CA GLU A 92 -27.35 3.81 -17.07
C GLU A 92 -28.62 3.54 -16.25
N LYS A 93 -28.54 2.67 -15.24
CA LYS A 93 -29.68 2.40 -14.34
C LYS A 93 -30.08 3.65 -13.55
N VAL A 94 -29.10 4.44 -13.10
CA VAL A 94 -29.35 5.65 -12.30
C VAL A 94 -29.87 6.79 -13.17
N SER A 95 -29.31 7.02 -14.38
CA SER A 95 -29.79 8.11 -15.26
C SER A 95 -31.21 7.86 -15.75
N ARG A 96 -31.59 6.60 -16.01
CA ARG A 96 -32.95 6.25 -16.43
C ARG A 96 -33.99 6.43 -15.31
N SER A 97 -33.58 6.44 -14.04
CA SER A 97 -34.48 6.66 -12.90
C SER A 97 -34.68 8.14 -12.53
N ASP A 98 -34.01 9.07 -13.21
CA ASP A 98 -34.13 10.52 -12.95
C ASP A 98 -35.19 11.18 -13.86
N ASP A 99 -35.29 10.75 -15.12
CA ASP A 99 -36.25 11.29 -16.10
C ASP A 99 -37.73 10.88 -15.86
N GLU A 100 -38.00 9.91 -14.97
CA GLU A 100 -39.38 9.50 -14.61
C GLU A 100 -39.87 10.11 -13.28
N ARG A 101 -39.14 11.06 -12.68
CA ARG A 101 -39.51 11.64 -11.38
C ARG A 101 -40.21 13.00 -11.45
N SER A 102 -40.60 13.45 -12.65
CA SER A 102 -41.28 14.75 -12.86
C SER A 102 -42.81 14.65 -12.98
N ASP A 103 -43.45 13.54 -12.62
CA ASP A 103 -44.92 13.43 -12.70
C ASP A 103 -45.56 12.65 -11.53
N ASN A 104 -45.12 12.89 -10.29
CA ASN A 104 -45.93 12.51 -9.13
C ASN A 104 -45.63 13.36 -7.89
N ASP A 105 -45.95 14.65 -7.98
CA ASP A 105 -46.24 15.50 -6.82
C ASP A 105 -47.61 15.08 -6.24
N ASP A 106 -47.67 13.94 -5.55
CA ASP A 106 -48.83 13.57 -4.73
C ASP A 106 -48.45 12.67 -3.54
N TRP A 107 -47.39 13.08 -2.82
CA TRP A 107 -47.25 12.79 -1.39
C TRP A 107 -46.58 13.94 -0.62
#